data_AF-A0A523D677-F1
#
_entry.id   AF-A0A523D677-F1
#
_cell.length_a   1.000
_cell.length_b   1.000
_cell.length_c   1.000
_cell.angle_alpha   90.00
_cell.angle_beta   90.00
_cell.angle_gamma   90.00
#
_symmetry.space_group_name_H-M   'P 1'
#
loop_
_entity.id
_entity.type
_entity.pdbx_description
1 polymer ?
#
loop_
_entity_poly.entity_id
_entity_poly.type
_entity_poly.pdbx_seq_one_letter_code
_entity_poly.pdbx_strand_id
1 'polypeptide(L)'
;MRLRRSRLLVMALSAGLVLVGCAAPVEGQSGSDTAPAVAALETVPGVDMSRLTPEQHATAVHIMKSNPCGCGCGMTIFKCRHDDPSCAKSPVLAANIVRLVSEGKGVDEVAKAVAPSPAAPAPAAGANTPKVMVFPVTAGDSYFSGPEDAPVTLITWLDYQ
;
A
#
# COMPACT_ATOMS: atom_id res chain seq x y z
N MET A 1 39.28 -22.81 61.90
CA MET A 1 40.19 -21.83 62.52
C MET A 1 41.14 -21.26 61.47
N ARG A 2 41.03 -19.96 61.21
CA ARG A 2 42.00 -18.97 60.69
C ARG A 2 42.90 -19.29 59.46
N LEU A 3 42.53 -18.61 58.37
CA LEU A 3 43.33 -17.84 57.39
C LEU A 3 44.88 -17.84 57.49
N ARG A 4 45.52 -17.99 56.31
CA ARG A 4 46.70 -17.21 55.83
C ARG A 4 46.56 -17.08 54.29
N ARG A 5 46.25 -15.93 53.66
CA ARG A 5 46.95 -14.64 53.44
C ARG A 5 48.34 -14.74 52.80
N SER A 6 48.45 -14.42 51.50
CA SER A 6 49.63 -13.88 50.76
C SER A 6 49.47 -14.17 49.25
N ARG A 7 49.68 -13.32 48.24
CA ARG A 7 50.39 -12.04 47.99
C ARG A 7 49.71 -11.39 46.75
N LEU A 8 49.31 -10.12 46.76
CA LEU A 8 50.05 -8.97 46.20
C LEU A 8 50.42 -9.07 44.70
N LEU A 9 49.64 -8.39 43.85
CA LEU A 9 50.05 -7.60 42.66
C LEU A 9 48.78 -6.90 42.11
N VAL A 10 48.52 -5.63 42.45
CA VAL A 10 49.08 -4.40 41.87
C VAL A 10 48.66 -4.21 40.40
N MET A 11 47.73 -3.26 40.24
CA MET A 11 47.59 -2.26 39.17
C MET A 11 47.63 -2.72 37.71
N ALA A 12 46.47 -2.60 37.06
CA ALA A 12 46.39 -1.96 35.75
C ALA A 12 45.03 -1.28 35.59
N LEU A 13 44.98 0.02 35.91
CA LEU A 13 44.04 0.94 35.28
C LEU A 13 44.41 1.02 33.80
N SER A 14 43.50 0.60 32.92
CA SER A 14 43.47 1.05 31.53
C SER A 14 42.12 1.71 31.29
N ALA A 15 42.11 3.02 31.55
CA ALA A 15 41.18 3.94 30.93
C ALA A 15 41.28 3.80 29.41
N GLY A 16 40.14 3.61 28.76
CA GLY A 16 40.02 3.45 27.31
C GLY A 16 38.61 3.76 26.86
N LEU A 17 38.17 4.99 27.16
CA LEU A 17 37.01 5.64 26.56
C LEU A 17 37.27 5.82 25.06
N VAL A 18 36.59 5.03 24.22
CA VAL A 18 36.40 5.38 22.81
C VAL A 18 34.91 5.60 22.58
N LEU A 19 34.52 6.85 22.77
CA LEU A 19 33.38 7.46 22.08
C LEU A 19 33.75 7.55 20.60
N VAL A 20 33.01 6.89 19.71
CA VAL A 20 32.51 7.53 18.48
C VAL A 20 31.20 6.82 18.11
N GLY A 21 30.08 7.46 18.45
CA GLY A 21 28.83 7.21 17.78
C GLY A 21 28.89 7.80 16.37
N CYS A 22 28.65 6.97 15.36
CA CYS A 22 28.17 7.41 14.07
C CYS A 22 26.66 7.15 14.03
N ALA A 23 25.89 7.99 14.71
CA ALA A 23 24.52 8.23 14.32
C ALA A 23 24.58 9.06 13.04
N ALA A 24 24.62 8.39 11.89
CA ALA A 24 24.40 9.07 10.63
C ALA A 24 22.94 9.57 10.66
N PRO A 25 22.68 10.89 10.51
CA PRO A 25 21.39 11.29 10.03
C PRO A 25 21.22 10.63 8.66
N VAL A 26 20.16 9.84 8.50
CA VAL A 26 19.63 9.57 7.17
C VAL A 26 19.04 10.89 6.68
N GLU A 27 19.92 11.74 6.16
CA GLU A 27 19.52 12.85 5.31
C GLU A 27 18.71 12.25 4.18
N GLY A 28 17.41 12.56 4.20
CA GLY A 28 16.51 12.27 3.09
C GLY A 28 17.18 12.77 1.82
N GLN A 29 17.37 11.86 0.88
CA GLN A 29 17.81 12.17 -0.47
C GLN A 29 16.73 13.01 -1.14
N SER A 30 16.78 14.31 -0.89
CA SER A 30 16.20 15.33 -1.75
C SER A 30 17.14 15.42 -2.95
N GLY A 31 16.90 14.57 -3.95
CA GLY A 31 17.57 14.63 -5.24
C GLY A 31 17.35 16.01 -5.85
N SER A 32 18.43 16.73 -6.04
CA SER A 32 18.50 18.04 -6.67
C SER A 32 18.66 17.88 -8.19
N ASP A 33 17.89 18.70 -8.91
CA ASP A 33 18.26 19.38 -10.14
C ASP A 33 18.73 18.53 -11.33
N THR A 34 17.76 17.97 -12.05
CA THR A 34 17.67 18.17 -13.50
C THR A 34 16.20 18.09 -13.87
N ALA A 35 15.50 19.22 -13.93
CA ALA A 35 14.19 19.26 -14.55
C ALA A 35 14.35 18.90 -16.04
N PRO A 36 13.89 17.73 -16.53
CA PRO A 36 13.83 17.53 -17.95
C PRO A 36 12.73 18.46 -18.48
N ALA A 37 13.11 19.27 -19.46
CA ALA A 37 12.20 20.02 -20.32
C ALA A 37 10.94 19.20 -20.58
N VAL A 38 9.77 19.81 -20.38
CA VAL A 38 8.39 19.28 -20.52
C VAL A 38 8.25 18.19 -21.59
N ALA A 39 8.75 16.99 -21.30
CA ALA A 39 8.46 15.80 -22.05
C ALA A 39 6.96 15.61 -21.85
N ALA A 40 6.23 15.42 -22.96
CA ALA A 40 4.78 15.32 -22.96
C ALA A 40 4.31 14.47 -21.79
N LEU A 41 3.74 15.12 -20.76
CA LEU A 41 3.23 14.46 -19.58
C LEU A 41 2.09 13.57 -20.07
N GLU A 42 2.30 12.26 -19.98
CA GLU A 42 1.39 11.27 -20.51
C GLU A 42 0.06 11.31 -19.76
N THR A 43 -0.99 11.70 -20.45
CA THR A 43 -2.29 11.99 -19.84
C THR A 43 -3.00 10.69 -19.43
N VAL A 44 -3.63 10.69 -18.26
CA VAL A 44 -4.49 9.58 -17.81
C VAL A 44 -5.95 10.07 -17.74
N PRO A 45 -6.86 9.55 -18.57
CA PRO A 45 -8.24 10.03 -18.63
C PRO A 45 -9.01 9.87 -17.31
N GLY A 46 -9.68 10.95 -16.88
CA GLY A 46 -10.51 10.96 -15.67
C GLY A 46 -9.74 10.92 -14.35
N VAL A 47 -8.46 11.29 -14.36
CA VAL A 47 -7.60 11.41 -13.17
C VAL A 47 -7.00 12.81 -13.15
N ASP A 48 -7.20 13.53 -12.06
CA ASP A 48 -6.59 14.85 -11.88
C ASP A 48 -5.14 14.70 -11.44
N MET A 49 -4.20 15.07 -12.33
CA MET A 49 -2.76 15.07 -12.06
C MET A 49 -2.18 16.49 -11.94
N SER A 50 -3.02 17.52 -11.93
CA SER A 50 -2.59 18.94 -11.90
C SER A 50 -1.82 19.33 -10.64
N ARG A 51 -1.93 18.53 -9.56
CA ARG A 51 -1.29 18.79 -8.27
C ARG A 51 0.08 18.11 -8.12
N LEU A 52 0.54 17.38 -9.13
CA LEU A 52 1.81 16.65 -9.09
C LEU A 52 2.93 17.47 -9.72
N THR A 53 4.14 17.36 -9.17
CA THR A 53 5.36 17.78 -9.87
C THR A 53 5.60 16.89 -11.10
N PRO A 54 6.41 17.32 -12.08
CA PRO A 54 6.72 16.49 -13.26
C PRO A 54 7.33 15.13 -12.90
N GLU A 55 8.16 15.07 -11.86
CA GLU A 55 8.74 13.83 -11.34
C GLU A 55 7.67 12.93 -10.73
N GLN A 56 6.82 13.49 -9.87
CA GLN A 56 5.69 12.77 -9.28
C GLN A 56 4.72 12.26 -10.35
N HIS A 57 4.49 13.04 -11.40
CA HIS A 57 3.66 12.62 -12.53
C HIS A 57 4.26 11.39 -13.24
N ALA A 58 5.56 11.43 -13.57
CA ALA A 58 6.24 10.30 -14.18
C ALA A 58 6.20 9.05 -13.27
N THR A 59 6.39 9.23 -11.96
CA THR A 59 6.27 8.15 -10.98
C THR A 59 4.86 7.57 -10.92
N ALA A 60 3.83 8.42 -10.87
CA ALA A 60 2.43 7.98 -10.84
C ALA A 60 2.06 7.20 -12.10
N VAL A 61 2.45 7.69 -13.29
CA VAL A 61 2.24 6.99 -14.56
C VAL A 61 2.99 5.66 -14.60
N HIS A 62 4.25 5.63 -14.13
CA HIS A 62 5.02 4.39 -14.04
C HIS A 62 4.32 3.34 -13.17
N ILE A 63 3.86 3.73 -11.97
CA ILE A 63 3.10 2.84 -11.08
C ILE A 63 1.83 2.34 -11.77
N MET A 64 1.07 3.21 -12.43
CA MET A 64 -0.16 2.81 -13.14
C MET A 64 0.10 1.85 -14.30
N LYS A 65 1.24 1.97 -14.98
CA LYS A 65 1.65 1.08 -16.08
C LYS A 65 2.12 -0.28 -15.60
N SER A 66 2.81 -0.33 -14.45
CA SER A 66 3.38 -1.56 -13.91
C SER A 66 2.40 -2.36 -13.05
N ASN A 67 1.33 -1.73 -12.53
CA ASN A 67 0.40 -2.39 -11.61
C ASN A 67 -0.90 -2.85 -12.30
N PRO A 68 -1.30 -4.13 -12.13
CA PRO A 68 -2.57 -4.66 -12.63
C PRO A 68 -3.76 -4.06 -11.87
N CYS A 69 -4.88 -3.83 -12.56
CA CYS A 69 -6.08 -3.21 -11.95
C CYS A 69 -6.86 -4.15 -11.00
N GLY A 70 -6.73 -5.48 -11.14
CA GLY A 70 -7.45 -6.44 -10.29
C GLY A 70 -8.98 -6.47 -10.45
N CYS A 71 -9.54 -5.81 -11.47
CA CYS A 71 -10.95 -5.95 -11.84
C CYS A 71 -11.21 -7.22 -12.67
N GLY A 72 -10.15 -7.84 -13.18
CA GLY A 72 -10.22 -9.13 -13.84
C GLY A 72 -10.10 -9.13 -15.36
N CYS A 73 -10.19 -7.98 -16.01
CA CYS A 73 -9.93 -7.85 -17.45
C CYS A 73 -8.45 -8.11 -17.85
N GLY A 74 -7.54 -8.30 -16.89
CA GLY A 74 -6.12 -8.55 -17.14
C GLY A 74 -5.30 -7.31 -17.53
N MET A 75 -5.90 -6.12 -17.55
CA MET A 75 -5.21 -4.87 -17.91
C MET A 75 -4.57 -4.18 -16.70
N THR A 76 -3.57 -3.35 -17.00
CA THR A 76 -2.94 -2.43 -16.04
C THR A 76 -3.85 -1.23 -15.77
N ILE A 77 -3.64 -0.55 -14.66
CA ILE A 77 -4.46 0.61 -14.29
C ILE A 77 -4.40 1.68 -15.39
N PHE A 78 -3.22 1.92 -15.96
CA PHE A 78 -3.02 2.87 -17.05
C PHE A 78 -3.82 2.51 -18.32
N LYS A 79 -3.76 1.24 -18.73
CA LYS A 79 -4.48 0.75 -19.91
C LYS A 79 -5.99 0.75 -19.68
N CYS A 80 -6.46 0.37 -18.49
CA CYS A 80 -7.87 0.46 -18.13
C CYS A 80 -8.43 1.88 -18.31
N ARG A 81 -7.70 2.94 -17.92
CA ARG A 81 -8.20 4.32 -18.07
C ARG A 81 -8.30 4.78 -19.52
N HIS A 82 -7.50 4.21 -20.42
CA HIS A 82 -7.54 4.53 -21.84
C HIS A 82 -8.57 3.69 -22.60
N ASP A 83 -8.62 2.39 -22.33
CA ASP A 83 -9.37 1.44 -23.14
C ASP A 83 -10.76 1.10 -22.56
N ASP A 84 -10.94 1.27 -21.24
CA ASP A 84 -12.20 1.01 -20.54
C ASP A 84 -12.54 2.13 -19.53
N PRO A 85 -13.04 3.28 -20.00
CA PRO A 85 -13.45 4.36 -19.12
C PRO A 85 -14.63 3.99 -18.21
N SER A 86 -15.36 2.90 -18.50
CA SER A 86 -16.50 2.42 -17.73
C SER A 86 -16.12 1.56 -16.52
N CYS A 87 -14.86 1.12 -16.42
CA CYS A 87 -14.36 0.33 -15.30
C CYS A 87 -14.45 1.09 -13.96
N ALA A 88 -15.31 0.64 -13.05
CA ALA A 88 -15.53 1.28 -11.74
C ALA A 88 -14.31 1.24 -10.81
N LYS A 89 -13.43 0.23 -10.90
CA LYS A 89 -12.25 0.11 -10.02
C LYS A 89 -11.10 1.02 -10.45
N SER A 90 -10.89 1.17 -11.75
CA SER A 90 -9.73 1.88 -12.31
C SER A 90 -9.57 3.34 -11.85
N PRO A 91 -10.62 4.20 -11.78
CA PRO A 91 -10.45 5.59 -11.36
C PRO A 91 -10.11 5.71 -9.87
N VAL A 92 -10.67 4.82 -9.03
CA VAL A 92 -10.40 4.80 -7.58
C VAL A 92 -8.94 4.45 -7.31
N LEU A 93 -8.41 3.44 -7.99
CA LEU A 93 -7.01 3.05 -7.87
C LEU A 93 -6.08 4.16 -8.38
N ALA A 94 -6.39 4.75 -9.53
CA ALA A 94 -5.58 5.83 -10.07
C ALA A 94 -5.56 7.08 -9.18
N ALA A 95 -6.71 7.47 -8.60
CA ALA A 95 -6.79 8.56 -7.63
C ALA A 95 -5.98 8.27 -6.35
N ASN A 96 -6.01 7.02 -5.86
CA ASN A 96 -5.19 6.61 -4.73
C ASN A 96 -3.69 6.68 -5.02
N ILE A 97 -3.24 6.29 -6.21
CA ILE A 97 -1.84 6.43 -6.62
C ILE A 97 -1.43 7.90 -6.61
N VAL A 98 -2.23 8.78 -7.25
CA VAL A 98 -1.94 10.23 -7.28
C VAL A 98 -1.83 10.79 -5.86
N ARG A 99 -2.76 10.44 -4.97
CA ARG A 99 -2.73 10.88 -3.57
C ARG A 99 -1.44 10.42 -2.87
N LEU A 100 -1.12 9.12 -2.92
CA LEU A 100 0.04 8.57 -2.23
C LEU A 100 1.37 9.13 -2.77
N VAL A 101 1.46 9.34 -4.08
CA VAL A 101 2.64 9.96 -4.70
C VAL A 101 2.74 11.45 -4.34
N SER A 102 1.61 12.16 -4.25
CA SER A 102 1.59 13.56 -3.78
C SER A 102 2.02 13.70 -2.32
N GLU A 103 1.80 12.68 -1.51
CA GLU A 103 2.27 12.58 -0.12
C GLU A 103 3.77 12.23 -0.01
N GLY A 104 4.45 12.00 -1.13
CA GLY A 104 5.88 11.65 -1.17
C GLY A 104 6.19 10.20 -0.81
N LYS A 105 5.21 9.29 -0.86
CA LYS A 105 5.43 7.86 -0.60
C LYS A 105 6.26 7.22 -1.70
N GLY A 106 7.13 6.30 -1.31
CA GLY A 106 8.01 5.59 -2.24
C GLY A 106 7.25 4.65 -3.18
N VAL A 107 7.80 4.42 -4.38
CA VAL A 107 7.18 3.61 -5.45
C VAL A 107 6.71 2.24 -4.95
N ASP A 108 7.53 1.55 -4.16
CA ASP A 108 7.21 0.22 -3.63
C ASP A 108 6.07 0.25 -2.59
N GLU A 109 5.99 1.31 -1.79
CA GLU A 109 4.91 1.49 -0.82
C GLU A 109 3.58 1.72 -1.54
N VAL A 110 3.59 2.59 -2.55
CA VAL A 110 2.41 2.88 -3.36
C VAL A 110 1.97 1.64 -4.14
N ALA A 111 2.91 0.92 -4.78
CA ALA A 111 2.62 -0.31 -5.52
C ALA A 111 1.99 -1.39 -4.62
N LYS A 112 2.51 -1.59 -3.40
CA LYS A 112 1.91 -2.51 -2.43
C LYS A 112 0.52 -2.07 -1.99
N ALA A 113 0.30 -0.78 -1.77
CA ALA A 113 -0.99 -0.25 -1.34
C ALA A 113 -2.09 -0.40 -2.41
N VAL A 114 -1.71 -0.48 -3.69
CA VAL A 114 -2.65 -0.61 -4.81
C VAL A 114 -2.60 -1.97 -5.50
N ALA A 115 -1.77 -2.89 -5.00
CA ALA A 115 -1.71 -4.25 -5.49
C ALA A 115 -3.07 -4.93 -5.33
N PRO A 116 -3.53 -5.68 -6.35
CA PRO A 116 -4.73 -6.48 -6.18
C PRO A 116 -4.52 -7.52 -5.08
N SER A 117 -5.57 -7.76 -4.30
CA SER A 117 -5.53 -8.80 -3.26
C SER A 117 -5.16 -10.16 -3.89
N PRO A 118 -4.24 -10.93 -3.29
CA PRO A 118 -3.80 -12.23 -3.80
C PRO A 118 -4.92 -13.29 -3.87
N ALA A 119 -6.12 -12.97 -3.38
CA ALA A 119 -7.25 -13.89 -3.27
C ALA A 119 -8.30 -13.81 -4.40
N ALA A 120 -8.08 -13.04 -5.46
CA ALA A 120 -8.98 -13.05 -6.62
C ALA A 120 -8.25 -13.55 -7.87
N PRO A 121 -8.51 -14.79 -8.35
CA PRO A 121 -8.12 -15.14 -9.71
C PRO A 121 -8.74 -14.10 -10.65
N ALA A 122 -7.95 -13.61 -11.61
CA ALA A 122 -8.48 -12.80 -12.70
C ALA A 122 -9.66 -13.59 -13.31
N PRO A 123 -10.91 -13.09 -13.31
CA PRO A 123 -11.96 -13.73 -14.09
C PRO A 123 -11.42 -13.91 -15.50
N ALA A 124 -11.45 -15.16 -15.95
CA ALA A 124 -11.07 -15.50 -17.33
C ALA A 124 -11.78 -14.50 -18.26
N ALA A 125 -11.07 -13.98 -19.26
CA ALA A 125 -11.66 -13.12 -20.27
C ALA A 125 -12.93 -13.82 -20.82
N GLY A 126 -14.11 -13.31 -20.46
CA GLY A 126 -15.41 -13.93 -20.74
C GLY A 126 -16.24 -14.42 -19.52
N ALA A 127 -15.75 -14.31 -18.29
CA ALA A 127 -16.49 -14.73 -17.10
C ALA A 127 -17.36 -13.59 -16.52
N ASN A 128 -18.64 -13.62 -16.92
CA ASN A 128 -19.86 -13.17 -16.22
C ASN A 128 -19.78 -11.89 -15.38
N THR A 129 -20.61 -10.89 -15.76
CA THR A 129 -21.15 -9.86 -14.86
C THR A 129 -21.32 -10.41 -13.46
N PRO A 130 -20.82 -9.76 -12.38
CA PRO A 130 -21.22 -10.16 -11.05
C PRO A 130 -22.74 -10.09 -11.06
N LYS A 131 -23.40 -11.24 -10.88
CA LYS A 131 -24.84 -11.24 -10.60
C LYS A 131 -24.97 -10.38 -9.35
N VAL A 132 -25.35 -9.12 -9.54
CA VAL A 132 -25.66 -8.23 -8.43
C VAL A 132 -26.89 -8.87 -7.82
N MET A 133 -26.67 -9.66 -6.78
CA MET A 133 -27.74 -10.14 -5.91
C MET A 133 -28.19 -8.89 -5.17
N VAL A 134 -29.09 -8.13 -5.80
CA VAL A 134 -29.84 -7.10 -5.10
C VAL A 134 -30.78 -7.87 -4.18
N PHE A 135 -30.44 -7.90 -2.89
CA PHE A 135 -31.40 -8.25 -1.87
C PHE A 135 -32.29 -7.03 -1.68
N PRO A 136 -33.55 -7.02 -2.15
CA PRO A 136 -34.44 -5.90 -1.89
C PRO A 136 -34.69 -5.85 -0.38
N VAL A 137 -34.04 -4.90 0.30
CA VAL A 137 -34.33 -4.61 1.70
C VAL A 137 -35.42 -3.54 1.69
N THR A 138 -36.67 -3.98 1.79
CA THR A 138 -37.80 -3.06 1.98
C THR A 138 -37.69 -2.45 3.38
N ALA A 139 -37.74 -1.11 3.46
CA ALA A 139 -37.78 -0.42 4.74
C ALA A 139 -39.14 -0.68 5.41
N GLY A 140 -39.18 -1.64 6.33
CA GLY A 140 -40.41 -2.12 6.97
C GLY A 140 -40.32 -3.57 7.45
N ASP A 141 -39.51 -4.38 6.76
CA ASP A 141 -39.29 -5.82 7.06
C ASP A 141 -37.91 -6.06 7.69
N SER A 142 -37.27 -5.00 8.17
CA SER A 142 -35.89 -4.98 8.66
C SER A 142 -35.75 -5.57 10.08
N TYR A 143 -36.36 -6.73 10.30
CA TYR A 143 -36.05 -7.70 11.34
C TYR A 143 -36.75 -9.01 10.97
N PHE A 144 -36.08 -9.88 10.23
CA PHE A 144 -36.59 -11.23 9.93
C PHE A 144 -35.84 -12.24 10.80
N SER A 145 -36.54 -12.85 11.75
CA SER A 145 -36.05 -14.05 12.41
C SER A 145 -36.15 -15.20 11.44
N GLY A 146 -35.05 -15.94 11.25
CA GLY A 146 -35.08 -17.19 10.49
C GLY A 146 -36.01 -18.24 11.13
N PRO A 147 -36.25 -19.36 10.44
CA PRO A 147 -36.93 -20.53 11.02
C PRO A 147 -36.37 -20.91 12.40
N GLU A 148 -37.20 -21.49 13.28
CA GLU A 148 -36.77 -21.89 14.63
C GLU A 148 -35.59 -22.87 14.64
N ASP A 149 -35.41 -23.63 13.56
CA ASP A 149 -34.35 -24.63 13.36
C ASP A 149 -33.17 -24.11 12.51
N ALA A 150 -33.11 -22.80 12.21
CA ALA A 150 -32.04 -22.24 11.40
C ALA A 150 -30.68 -22.36 12.11
N PRO A 151 -29.64 -22.93 11.46
CA PRO A 151 -28.31 -22.99 12.05
C PRO A 151 -27.71 -21.59 12.15
N VAL A 152 -27.38 -21.16 13.36
CA VAL A 152 -26.70 -19.88 13.64
C VAL A 152 -25.22 -20.15 13.92
N THR A 153 -24.34 -19.49 13.16
CA THR A 153 -22.90 -19.48 13.46
C THR A 153 -22.53 -18.19 14.16
N LEU A 154 -22.22 -18.27 15.46
CA LEU A 154 -21.73 -17.14 16.24
C LEU A 154 -20.20 -17.12 16.18
N ILE A 155 -19.63 -16.07 15.58
CA ILE A 155 -18.19 -15.85 15.57
C ILE A 155 -17.87 -14.84 16.65
N THR A 156 -17.26 -15.31 17.74
CA THR A 156 -16.69 -14.42 18.77
C THR A 156 -15.21 -14.22 18.48
N TRP A 157 -14.81 -12.97 18.30
CA TRP A 157 -13.41 -12.57 18.28
C TRP A 157 -12.99 -12.13 19.68
N LEU A 158 -11.97 -12.78 20.24
CA LEU A 158 -11.33 -12.35 21.48
C LEU A 158 -9.98 -11.75 21.12
N ASP A 159 -9.93 -10.42 21.10
CA ASP A 159 -8.68 -9.68 20.95
C ASP A 159 -7.99 -9.61 22.32
N TYR A 160 -6.90 -10.36 22.50
CA TYR A 160 -6.03 -10.26 23.67
C TYR A 160 -4.75 -9.54 23.23
N GLN A 161 -4.61 -8.28 23.62
CA GLN A 161 -3.38 -7.50 23.46
C GLN A 161 -2.43 -7.70 24.65
#